data_AF-A0A2S4UPX9-F1
#
_entry.id   AF-A0A2S4UPX9-F1
#
_cell.length_a   1.000
_cell.length_b   1.000
_cell.length_c   1.000
_cell.angle_alpha   90.00
_cell.angle_beta   90.00
_cell.angle_gamma   90.00
#
_symmetry.space_group_name_H-M   'P 1'
#
loop_
_entity.id
_entity.type
_entity.pdbx_description
1 polymer ?
#
loop_
_entity_poly.entity_id
_entity_poly.type
_entity_poly.pdbx_seq_one_letter_code
_entity_poly.pdbx_strand_id
1 'polypeptide(L)'
;MSYRRPITPEMAHYAAIRAAASWLYESGVEHQKNVEAYTQLYLLQRGTSTTRAIAKSESRKPPPKTTHYRVTLFRSPIGLEKRRHDSLFSLGLRRRMDVVYHRHSPDAAGLILSVKEILKVENVTEQEYRLGKLSSRKLVEDDRGLDLLETF
;
A
#
# COMPACT_ATOMS: atom_id res chain seq x y z
N MET A 1 8.84 -2.43 46.41
CA MET A 1 9.34 -2.76 45.05
C MET A 1 9.63 -1.47 44.29
N SER A 2 10.90 -1.12 44.06
CA SER A 2 11.29 0.00 43.18
C SER A 2 11.83 -0.56 41.86
N TYR A 3 11.15 -0.24 40.75
CA TYR A 3 11.62 -0.56 39.41
C TYR A 3 12.80 0.36 39.03
N ARG A 4 14.03 -0.18 38.98
CA ARG A 4 15.13 0.48 38.24
C ARG A 4 14.80 0.41 36.76
N ARG A 5 14.48 1.55 36.15
CA ARG A 5 14.27 1.65 34.70
C ARG A 5 15.59 1.40 33.95
N PRO A 6 15.60 0.61 32.87
CA PRO A 6 16.79 0.43 32.05
C PRO A 6 17.12 1.73 31.30
N ILE A 7 18.41 2.07 31.25
CA ILE A 7 18.93 3.29 30.62
C ILE A 7 18.74 3.14 29.10
N THR A 8 17.91 4.00 28.50
CA THR A 8 17.75 4.07 27.05
C THR A 8 18.98 4.72 26.41
N PRO A 9 19.34 4.36 25.16
CA PRO A 9 20.54 4.87 24.48
C PRO A 9 20.53 6.39 24.28
N GLU A 10 19.36 7.03 24.29
CA GLU A 10 19.18 8.48 24.22
C GLU A 10 19.69 9.21 25.49
N MET A 11 19.53 8.59 26.67
CA MET A 11 19.99 9.15 27.95
C MET A 11 21.51 9.00 28.15
N ALA A 12 22.13 7.98 27.56
CA ALA A 12 23.58 7.79 27.59
C ALA A 12 24.33 8.92 26.86
N HIS A 13 23.74 9.44 25.79
CA HIS A 13 24.30 10.55 25.00
C HIS A 13 24.36 11.85 25.81
N TYR A 14 23.32 12.14 26.61
CA TYR A 14 23.28 13.34 27.46
C TYR A 14 24.21 13.25 28.69
N ALA A 15 24.43 12.05 29.23
CA ALA A 15 25.35 11.84 30.36
C ALA A 15 26.82 12.06 29.97
N ALA A 16 27.21 11.60 28.77
CA ALA A 16 28.55 11.82 28.23
C ALA A 16 28.83 13.32 27.95
N ILE A 17 27.83 14.06 27.45
CA ILE A 17 27.94 15.49 27.17
C ILE A 17 28.11 16.31 28.47
N ARG A 18 27.41 15.97 29.55
CA ARG A 18 27.57 16.66 30.85
C ARG A 18 28.92 16.35 31.52
N ALA A 19 29.42 15.12 31.42
CA ALA A 19 30.72 14.74 31.97
C ALA A 19 31.89 15.42 31.22
N ALA A 20 31.79 15.52 29.89
CA ALA A 20 32.77 16.24 29.07
C ALA A 20 32.78 17.76 29.35
N ALA A 21 31.61 18.36 29.56
CA ALA A 21 31.50 19.78 29.89
C ALA A 21 32.10 20.14 31.27
N SER A 22 32.02 19.22 32.25
CA SER A 22 32.59 19.44 33.59
C SER A 22 34.12 19.33 33.63
N TRP A 23 34.72 18.51 32.76
CA TRP A 23 36.18 18.37 32.67
C TRP A 23 36.84 19.52 31.89
N LEU A 24 36.07 20.18 31.03
CA LEU A 24 36.52 21.29 30.19
C LEU A 24 36.52 22.67 30.88
N TYR A 25 36.04 22.79 32.12
CA TYR A 25 36.07 24.06 32.88
C TYR A 25 37.32 24.19 33.78
N GLU A 26 38.03 23.09 34.04
CA GLU A 26 39.20 23.05 34.94
C GLU A 26 40.55 23.14 34.20
N SER A 27 40.55 23.00 32.88
CA SER A 27 41.78 22.97 32.06
C SER A 27 41.77 24.14 31.07
N GLY A 28 42.24 25.31 31.53
CA GLY A 28 42.41 26.51 30.70
C GLY A 28 43.50 26.38 29.64
N VAL A 29 43.28 25.57 28.61
CA VAL A 29 44.23 25.38 27.51
C VAL A 29 43.52 25.38 26.14
N GLU A 30 43.66 26.53 25.48
CA GLU A 30 43.87 26.74 24.04
C GLU A 30 42.85 26.14 23.04
N HIS A 31 41.92 27.00 22.67
CA HIS A 31 40.64 26.67 22.05
C HIS A 31 40.61 26.46 20.53
N GLN A 32 41.71 26.58 19.78
CA GLN A 32 41.57 26.82 18.33
C GLN A 32 41.94 25.64 17.41
N LYS A 33 42.76 24.67 17.83
CA LYS A 33 43.40 23.74 16.86
C LYS A 33 42.84 22.31 16.80
N ASN A 34 41.97 21.92 17.74
CA ASN A 34 41.43 20.54 17.79
C ASN A 34 40.04 20.37 17.17
N VAL A 35 39.34 21.46 16.84
CA VAL A 35 37.97 21.39 16.28
C VAL A 35 37.98 20.84 14.85
N GLU A 36 39.01 21.18 14.07
CA GLU A 36 39.15 20.78 12.67
C GLU A 36 39.38 19.28 12.50
N ALA A 37 40.13 18.65 13.42
CA ALA A 37 40.43 17.22 13.41
C ALA A 37 39.18 16.35 13.66
N TYR A 38 38.28 16.79 14.55
CA TYR A 38 37.03 16.08 14.81
C TYR A 38 35.98 16.28 13.70
N THR A 39 35.98 17.44 13.02
CA THR A 39 35.11 17.65 11.83
C THR A 39 35.53 16.82 10.62
N GLN A 40 36.83 16.60 10.42
CA GLN A 40 37.35 15.80 9.29
C GLN A 40 37.00 14.31 9.45
N LEU A 41 37.06 13.76 10.67
CA LEU A 41 36.72 12.35 10.92
C LEU A 41 35.21 12.06 10.86
N TYR A 42 34.34 13.02 11.19
CA TYR A 42 32.89 12.81 11.19
C TYR A 42 32.25 12.84 9.78
N LEU A 43 32.93 13.42 8.80
CA LEU A 43 32.44 13.54 7.42
C LEU A 43 32.85 12.36 6.51
N LEU A 44 33.94 11.66 6.83
CA LEU A 44 34.39 10.48 6.06
C LEU A 44 33.52 9.23 6.31
N GLN A 45 32.81 9.18 7.44
CA GLN A 45 32.01 8.01 7.85
C GLN A 45 30.55 8.05 7.37
N ARG A 46 30.12 9.14 6.69
CA ARG A 46 28.75 9.34 6.17
C ARG A 46 28.62 9.15 4.65
N GLY A 47 29.67 8.72 3.96
CA GLY A 47 29.78 8.73 2.50
C GLY A 47 29.24 7.52 1.71
N THR A 48 28.28 6.73 2.20
CA THR A 48 27.79 5.53 1.47
C THR A 48 26.27 5.40 1.33
N SER A 49 25.49 6.41 1.76
CA SER A 49 24.02 6.38 1.68
C SER A 49 23.45 6.94 0.38
N THR A 50 24.22 7.69 -0.42
CA THR A 50 23.73 8.32 -1.65
C THR A 50 23.60 7.35 -2.81
N THR A 51 24.56 6.43 -3.01
CA THR A 51 24.53 5.46 -4.13
C THR A 51 23.41 4.43 -3.97
N ARG A 52 23.07 4.05 -2.74
CA ARG A 52 21.99 3.08 -2.44
C ARG A 52 20.58 3.66 -2.63
N ALA A 53 20.43 4.97 -2.45
CA ALA A 53 19.16 5.67 -2.69
C ALA A 53 18.86 5.80 -4.19
N ILE A 54 19.87 6.12 -5.00
CA ILE A 54 19.77 6.26 -6.46
C ILE A 54 19.44 4.90 -7.12
N ALA A 55 20.13 3.83 -6.70
CA ALA A 55 19.85 2.48 -7.18
C ALA A 55 18.43 1.96 -6.83
N LYS A 56 17.75 2.55 -5.84
CA LYS A 56 16.37 2.20 -5.46
C LYS A 56 15.30 3.09 -6.10
N SER A 57 15.69 4.16 -6.80
CA SER A 57 14.77 4.99 -7.59
C SER A 57 14.64 4.52 -9.04
N GLU A 58 15.69 3.96 -9.66
CA GLU A 58 15.66 3.52 -11.07
C GLU A 58 14.64 2.38 -11.35
N SER A 59 14.33 1.56 -10.36
CA SER A 59 13.46 0.37 -10.52
C SER A 59 12.00 0.59 -10.11
N ARG A 60 11.64 1.76 -9.57
CA ARG A 60 10.26 2.07 -9.20
C ARG A 60 9.50 2.56 -10.42
N LYS A 61 9.10 1.63 -11.30
CA LYS A 61 7.99 1.92 -12.22
C LYS A 61 6.82 2.44 -11.37
N PRO A 62 6.23 3.61 -11.69
CA PRO A 62 5.10 4.11 -10.92
C PRO A 62 4.02 3.03 -10.93
N PRO A 63 3.34 2.79 -9.79
CA PRO A 63 2.29 1.78 -9.74
C PRO A 63 1.26 2.09 -10.83
N PRO A 64 0.76 1.07 -11.54
CA PRO A 64 -0.19 1.29 -12.62
C PRO A 64 -1.41 2.03 -12.07
N LYS A 65 -1.80 3.11 -12.74
CA LYS A 65 -2.92 3.95 -12.32
C LYS A 65 -4.22 3.15 -12.44
N THR A 66 -4.88 2.92 -11.31
CA THR A 66 -6.19 2.27 -11.27
C THR A 66 -7.29 3.30 -11.55
N THR A 67 -8.28 2.91 -12.36
CA THR A 67 -9.33 3.81 -12.85
C THR A 67 -10.73 3.29 -12.54
N HIS A 68 -10.88 1.98 -12.36
CA HIS A 68 -12.17 1.32 -12.22
C HIS A 68 -12.22 0.40 -10.99
N TYR A 69 -13.42 0.28 -10.42
CA TYR A 69 -13.77 -0.78 -9.48
C TYR A 69 -14.26 -1.99 -10.26
N ARG A 70 -13.66 -3.15 -10.01
CA ARG A 70 -14.25 -4.44 -10.32
C ARG A 70 -15.01 -4.91 -9.08
N VAL A 71 -16.33 -4.94 -9.19
CA VAL A 71 -17.22 -5.31 -8.09
C VAL A 71 -17.81 -6.68 -8.38
N THR A 72 -17.61 -7.61 -7.47
CA THR A 72 -18.15 -8.98 -7.57
C THR A 72 -19.09 -9.25 -6.41
N LEU A 73 -20.31 -9.73 -6.71
CA LEU A 73 -21.25 -10.15 -5.67
C LEU A 73 -20.87 -11.55 -5.14
N PHE A 74 -20.19 -11.62 -4.00
CA PHE A 74 -19.64 -12.89 -3.50
C PHE A 74 -20.63 -13.67 -2.62
N ARG A 75 -21.43 -12.95 -1.82
CA ARG A 75 -22.47 -13.50 -0.94
C ARG A 75 -23.86 -13.27 -1.51
N SER A 76 -24.82 -14.11 -1.11
CA SER A 76 -26.21 -13.93 -1.51
C SER A 76 -26.84 -12.76 -0.74
N PRO A 77 -27.66 -11.91 -1.38
CA PRO A 77 -28.35 -10.81 -0.71
C PRO A 77 -29.61 -11.25 0.05
N ILE A 78 -29.86 -12.56 0.19
CA ILE A 78 -31.06 -13.05 0.89
C ILE A 78 -31.10 -12.57 2.34
N GLY A 79 -32.24 -12.03 2.76
CA GLY A 79 -32.44 -11.50 4.11
C GLY A 79 -31.81 -10.11 4.35
N LEU A 80 -31.33 -9.42 3.32
CA LEU A 80 -30.96 -8.01 3.45
C LEU A 80 -32.21 -7.11 3.43
N GLU A 81 -32.10 -5.94 4.06
CA GLU A 81 -33.14 -4.90 3.98
C GLU A 81 -33.31 -4.42 2.53
N LYS A 82 -34.54 -4.03 2.17
CA LYS A 82 -34.90 -3.51 0.84
C LYS A 82 -33.97 -2.41 0.34
N ARG A 83 -33.54 -1.48 1.21
CA ARG A 83 -32.60 -0.41 0.85
C ARG A 83 -31.26 -0.94 0.32
N ARG A 84 -30.73 -2.00 0.94
CA ARG A 84 -29.48 -2.64 0.48
C ARG A 84 -29.68 -3.41 -0.82
N HIS A 85 -30.85 -4.01 -1.02
CA HIS A 85 -31.22 -4.56 -2.34
C HIS A 85 -31.25 -3.48 -3.42
N ASP A 86 -31.87 -2.34 -3.16
CA ASP A 86 -31.97 -1.22 -4.10
C ASP A 86 -30.55 -0.69 -4.47
N SER A 87 -29.62 -0.65 -3.51
CA SER A 87 -28.19 -0.35 -3.79
C SER A 87 -27.55 -1.37 -4.75
N LEU A 88 -27.79 -2.67 -4.57
CA LEU A 88 -27.26 -3.70 -5.48
C LEU A 88 -27.84 -3.59 -6.89
N PHE A 89 -29.15 -3.33 -6.99
CA PHE A 89 -29.81 -3.10 -8.28
C PHE A 89 -29.25 -1.87 -8.99
N SER A 90 -28.98 -0.79 -8.24
CA SER A 90 -28.37 0.44 -8.76
C SER A 90 -26.93 0.20 -9.26
N LEU A 91 -26.17 -0.66 -8.57
CA LEU A 91 -24.85 -1.12 -9.02
C LEU A 91 -24.92 -2.11 -10.20
N GLY A 92 -26.11 -2.61 -10.56
CA GLY A 92 -26.30 -3.58 -11.64
C GLY A 92 -26.02 -5.03 -11.28
N LEU A 93 -25.87 -5.35 -9.99
CA LEU A 93 -25.59 -6.71 -9.52
C LEU A 93 -26.90 -7.45 -9.24
N ARG A 94 -27.19 -8.49 -10.03
CA ARG A 94 -28.45 -9.24 -9.89
C ARG A 94 -28.26 -10.65 -9.37
N ARG A 95 -27.18 -11.32 -9.77
CA ARG A 95 -26.91 -12.73 -9.46
C ARG A 95 -25.65 -12.89 -8.62
N ARG A 96 -25.53 -13.99 -7.89
CA ARG A 96 -24.28 -14.32 -7.19
C ARG A 96 -23.16 -14.54 -8.22
N MET A 97 -21.95 -14.13 -7.87
CA MET A 97 -20.74 -14.10 -8.71
C MET A 97 -20.85 -13.21 -9.94
N ASP A 98 -21.88 -12.37 -10.03
CA ASP A 98 -22.00 -11.36 -11.07
C ASP A 98 -20.92 -10.29 -10.87
N VAL A 99 -20.30 -9.87 -11.97
CA VAL A 99 -19.15 -8.96 -11.98
C VAL A 99 -19.53 -7.72 -12.78
N VAL A 100 -19.52 -6.57 -12.11
CA VAL A 100 -19.78 -5.28 -12.74
C VAL A 100 -18.59 -4.36 -12.53
N TYR A 101 -18.32 -3.55 -13.54
CA TYR A 101 -17.24 -2.59 -13.53
C TYR A 101 -17.80 -1.17 -13.47
N HIS A 102 -17.30 -0.38 -12.53
CA HIS A 102 -17.68 1.02 -12.33
C HIS A 102 -16.45 1.91 -12.39
N ARG A 103 -16.56 3.13 -12.93
CA ARG A 103 -15.49 4.12 -12.80
C ARG A 103 -15.35 4.57 -11.36
N HIS A 104 -14.15 4.97 -10.95
CA HIS A 104 -13.95 5.61 -9.66
C HIS A 104 -14.75 6.92 -9.59
N SER A 105 -15.83 6.91 -8.81
CA SER A 105 -16.73 8.04 -8.56
C SER A 105 -17.22 7.96 -7.12
N PRO A 106 -17.42 9.10 -6.42
CA PRO A 106 -17.96 9.12 -5.06
C PRO A 106 -19.33 8.43 -4.96
N ASP A 107 -20.19 8.57 -5.97
CA ASP A 107 -21.53 7.96 -5.96
C ASP A 107 -21.43 6.42 -5.97
N ALA A 108 -20.58 5.88 -6.85
CA ALA A 108 -20.31 4.46 -6.92
C ALA A 108 -19.67 3.94 -5.62
N ALA A 109 -18.73 4.70 -5.06
CA ALA A 109 -18.10 4.36 -3.79
C ALA A 109 -19.11 4.34 -2.62
N GLY A 110 -20.02 5.31 -2.56
CA GLY A 110 -21.07 5.36 -1.54
C GLY A 110 -22.00 4.15 -1.60
N LEU A 111 -22.45 3.78 -2.82
CA LEU A 111 -23.25 2.58 -3.03
C LEU A 111 -22.48 1.32 -2.62
N ILE A 112 -21.22 1.18 -3.04
CA ILE A 112 -20.37 0.04 -2.67
C ILE A 112 -20.20 -0.06 -1.14
N LEU A 113 -19.96 1.06 -0.45
CA LEU A 113 -19.79 1.08 1.00
C LEU A 113 -21.06 0.64 1.75
N SER A 114 -22.24 0.95 1.21
CA SER A 114 -23.52 0.53 1.80
C SER A 114 -23.72 -0.99 1.85
N VAL A 115 -23.06 -1.72 0.93
CA VAL A 115 -23.18 -3.18 0.77
C VAL A 115 -21.82 -3.90 0.82
N LYS A 116 -20.81 -3.30 1.45
CA LYS A 116 -19.43 -3.80 1.49
C LYS A 116 -19.27 -5.21 2.08
N GLU A 117 -20.22 -5.67 2.89
CA GLU A 117 -20.17 -6.96 3.59
C GLU A 117 -20.33 -8.16 2.64
N ILE A 118 -21.03 -7.96 1.51
CA ILE A 118 -21.37 -9.03 0.57
C ILE A 118 -20.60 -8.95 -0.75
N LEU A 119 -19.88 -7.85 -0.97
CA LEU A 119 -19.13 -7.57 -2.19
C LEU A 119 -17.64 -7.87 -2.01
N LYS A 120 -17.01 -8.27 -3.10
CA LYS A 120 -15.56 -8.23 -3.26
C LYS A 120 -15.22 -7.12 -4.26
N VAL A 121 -14.37 -6.19 -3.84
CA VAL A 121 -13.99 -5.02 -4.65
C VAL A 121 -12.49 -5.07 -4.93
N GLU A 122 -12.14 -4.94 -6.19
CA GLU A 122 -10.75 -4.88 -6.66
C GLU A 122 -10.57 -3.60 -7.49
N ASN A 123 -9.47 -2.88 -7.27
CA ASN A 123 -9.13 -1.73 -8.09
C ASN A 123 -8.40 -2.22 -9.35
N VAL A 124 -8.95 -1.91 -10.52
CA VAL A 124 -8.42 -2.37 -11.80
C VAL A 124 -8.03 -1.19 -12.69
N THR A 125 -7.09 -1.45 -13.58
CA THR A 125 -6.64 -0.54 -14.62
C THR A 125 -7.65 -0.47 -15.77
N GLU A 126 -7.51 0.54 -16.63
CA GLU A 126 -8.30 0.65 -17.86
C GLU A 126 -8.17 -0.57 -18.78
N GLN A 127 -6.96 -1.15 -18.83
CA GLN A 127 -6.65 -2.29 -19.68
C GLN A 127 -7.40 -3.54 -19.20
N GLU A 128 -7.35 -3.82 -17.90
CA GLU A 128 -8.06 -4.94 -17.28
C GLU A 128 -9.58 -4.80 -17.39
N TYR A 129 -10.11 -3.58 -17.23
CA TYR A 129 -11.53 -3.31 -17.47
C TYR A 129 -11.95 -3.69 -18.89
N ARG A 130 -11.18 -3.25 -19.89
CA ARG A 130 -11.46 -3.54 -21.30
C ARG A 130 -11.41 -5.04 -21.59
N LEU A 131 -10.37 -5.73 -21.10
CA LEU A 131 -10.23 -7.17 -21.24
C LEU A 131 -11.39 -7.92 -20.56
N GLY A 132 -11.76 -7.53 -19.34
CA GLY A 132 -12.85 -8.12 -18.57
C GLY A 132 -14.24 -7.94 -19.19
N LYS A 133 -14.50 -6.78 -19.79
CA LYS A 133 -15.74 -6.53 -20.54
C LYS A 133 -15.87 -7.34 -21.81
N LEU A 134 -14.75 -7.66 -22.45
CA LEU A 134 -14.70 -8.51 -23.64
C LEU A 134 -14.82 -9.99 -23.29
N SER A 135 -14.23 -10.43 -22.17
CA SER A 135 -14.17 -11.84 -21.78
C SER A 135 -15.46 -12.40 -21.17
N SER A 136 -16.23 -11.58 -20.45
CA SER A 136 -17.43 -12.02 -19.71
C SER A 136 -18.55 -12.62 -20.57
N ARG A 137 -18.50 -12.49 -21.90
CA ARG A 137 -19.36 -13.24 -22.83
C ARG A 137 -18.61 -14.23 -23.73
N LYS A 138 -17.31 -14.04 -23.95
CA LYS A 138 -16.53 -14.79 -24.95
C LYS A 138 -15.76 -15.98 -24.39
N LEU A 139 -15.40 -15.97 -23.11
CA LEU A 139 -14.53 -17.01 -22.51
C LEU A 139 -15.27 -17.98 -21.60
N VAL A 140 -16.60 -18.01 -21.64
CA VAL A 140 -17.26 -19.30 -21.40
C VAL A 140 -17.03 -20.08 -22.69
N GLU A 141 -15.76 -20.45 -22.90
CA GLU A 141 -15.42 -21.46 -23.90
C GLU A 141 -16.19 -22.69 -23.51
N ASP A 142 -16.79 -23.29 -24.52
CA ASP A 142 -17.67 -24.41 -24.33
C ASP A 142 -16.81 -25.65 -24.15
N ASP A 143 -16.31 -25.87 -22.92
CA ASP A 143 -15.58 -27.07 -22.50
C ASP A 143 -16.46 -28.34 -22.56
N ARG A 144 -17.61 -28.29 -23.25
CA ARG A 144 -18.53 -29.41 -23.46
C ARG A 144 -17.90 -30.59 -24.23
N GLY A 145 -16.63 -30.51 -24.63
CA GLY A 145 -15.88 -31.63 -25.22
C GLY A 145 -16.56 -32.21 -26.45
N LEU A 146 -17.32 -31.39 -27.17
CA LEU A 146 -18.02 -31.81 -28.38
C LEU A 146 -17.00 -31.79 -29.52
N ASP A 147 -16.29 -32.91 -29.68
CA ASP A 147 -15.59 -33.21 -30.92
C ASP A 147 -16.66 -33.27 -32.01
N LEU A 148 -16.70 -32.24 -32.86
CA LEU A 148 -17.48 -32.26 -34.08
C LEU A 148 -16.88 -33.33 -34.96
N LEU A 149 -17.40 -34.55 -34.86
CA LEU A 149 -17.13 -35.61 -35.82
C LEU A 149 -17.69 -35.13 -37.15
N GLU A 150 -16.82 -34.54 -37.98
CA GLU A 150 -17.15 -34.25 -39.37
C GLU A 150 -17.69 -35.54 -39.99
N THR A 151 -18.96 -35.49 -40.38
CA THR A 151 -19.63 -36.58 -41.09
C THR A 151 -19.07 -36.57 -42.50
N PHE A 152 -18.41 -37.68 -42.89
CA PHE A 152 -17.84 -37.91 -44.22
C PHE A 152 -18.91 -37.90 -45.32
#